data_AF-A0A6L8XU66-F1
#
_entry.id   AF-A0A6L8XU66-F1
#
_cell.length_a   1.000
_cell.length_b   1.000
_cell.length_c   1.000
_cell.angle_alpha   90.00
_cell.angle_beta   90.00
_cell.angle_gamma   90.00
#
_symmetry.space_group_name_H-M   'P 1'
#
loop_
_entity.id
_entity.type
_entity.pdbx_description
1 polymer ?
#
loop_
_entity_poly.entity_id
_entity_poly.type
_entity_poly.pdbx_seq_one_letter_code
_entity_poly.pdbx_strand_id
1 'polypeptide(L)'
;MDKNILSQYIDACELIKETEEEIKKLNRKKKTVIQTNVSGSNPEFPYNPQHFKIQGTTFNYADDSQLRYQKKILEERKSQAEQLKINVEEWLNTIPPRMQRIIKYKVFEELTWQQVAGKMGRRATEEGVRKEFNRFFEKK
;
A
#
# COMPACT_ATOMS: atom_id res chain seq x y z
N MET A 1 0.33 -9.11 -25.43
CA MET A 1 0.51 -8.44 -24.11
C MET A 1 -0.61 -8.91 -23.21
N ASP A 2 -0.29 -9.62 -22.12
CA ASP A 2 -1.28 -10.48 -21.47
C ASP A 2 -2.17 -9.76 -20.45
N LYS A 3 -3.41 -10.26 -20.31
CA LYS A 3 -4.34 -9.89 -19.23
C LYS A 3 -3.69 -9.94 -17.84
N ASN A 4 -2.65 -10.76 -17.69
CA ASN A 4 -1.85 -10.92 -16.48
C ASN A 4 -1.19 -9.61 -16.02
N ILE A 5 -0.87 -8.69 -16.92
CA ILE A 5 -0.22 -7.41 -16.57
C ILE A 5 -1.15 -6.53 -15.74
N LEU A 6 -2.46 -6.53 -16.05
CA LEU A 6 -3.44 -5.77 -15.29
C LEU A 6 -3.69 -6.37 -13.90
N SER A 7 -3.62 -7.71 -13.78
CA SER A 7 -3.68 -8.38 -12.48
C SER A 7 -2.46 -8.01 -11.63
N GLN A 8 -1.26 -8.12 -12.21
CA GLN A 8 -0.01 -7.76 -11.54
C GLN A 8 0.01 -6.30 -11.08
N TYR A 9 -0.64 -5.40 -11.82
CA TYR A 9 -0.80 -4.00 -11.42
C TYR A 9 -1.68 -3.83 -10.17
N ILE A 10 -2.80 -4.55 -10.10
CA ILE A 10 -3.67 -4.53 -8.91
C ILE A 10 -2.88 -5.06 -7.72
N ASP A 11 -2.25 -6.22 -7.88
CA ASP A 11 -1.43 -6.84 -6.83
C ASP A 11 -0.29 -5.91 -6.38
N ALA A 12 0.38 -5.23 -7.32
CA ALA A 12 1.43 -4.26 -7.00
C ALA A 12 0.86 -3.04 -6.22
N CYS A 13 -0.33 -2.55 -6.58
CA CYS A 13 -0.97 -1.45 -5.85
C CYS A 13 -1.37 -1.86 -4.42
N GLU A 14 -1.84 -3.09 -4.23
CA GLU A 14 -2.14 -3.63 -2.91
C GLU A 14 -0.86 -3.84 -2.10
N LEU A 15 0.17 -4.43 -2.70
CA LEU A 15 1.48 -4.66 -2.09
C LEU A 15 2.12 -3.34 -1.60
N ILE A 16 1.99 -2.25 -2.37
CA ILE A 16 2.45 -0.91 -1.93
C ILE A 16 1.71 -0.46 -0.67
N LYS A 17 0.37 -0.60 -0.63
CA LYS A 17 -0.42 -0.22 0.54
C LYS A 17 -0.03 -1.03 1.78
N GLU A 18 0.11 -2.35 1.61
CA GLU A 18 0.51 -3.26 2.69
C GLU A 18 1.91 -2.90 3.22
N THR A 19 2.89 -2.71 2.33
CA THR A 19 4.26 -2.33 2.73
C THR A 19 4.31 -0.95 3.39
N GLU A 20 3.51 0.02 2.95
CA GLU A 20 3.40 1.32 3.62
C GLU A 20 2.84 1.21 5.04
N GLU A 21 1.82 0.36 5.24
CA GLU A 21 1.28 0.10 6.57
C GLU A 21 2.28 -0.60 7.48
N GLU A 22 3.05 -1.56 6.95
CA GLU A 22 4.11 -2.24 7.69
C GLU A 22 5.22 -1.27 8.12
N ILE A 23 5.69 -0.41 7.21
CA ILE A 23 6.67 0.63 7.53
C ILE A 23 6.12 1.58 8.61
N LYS A 24 4.83 1.95 8.51
CA LYS A 24 4.16 2.79 9.53
C LYS A 24 4.08 2.09 10.89
N LYS A 25 3.78 0.79 10.92
CA LYS A 25 3.76 -0.04 12.14
C LYS A 25 5.16 -0.11 12.76
N LEU A 26 6.21 -0.34 11.97
CA LEU A 26 7.61 -0.36 12.42
C LEU A 26 8.03 0.99 13.01
N ASN A 27 7.67 2.10 12.35
CA ASN A 27 7.96 3.45 12.84
C ASN A 27 7.22 3.77 14.15
N ARG A 28 5.97 3.31 14.30
CA ARG A 28 5.21 3.45 15.56
C ARG A 28 5.87 2.68 16.69
N LYS A 29 6.28 1.43 16.44
CA LYS A 29 7.04 0.64 17.41
C LYS A 29 8.25 1.44 17.90
N LYS A 30 9.12 1.90 16.98
CA LYS A 30 10.33 2.68 17.31
C LYS A 30 10.08 3.93 18.17
N LYS A 31 8.95 4.60 18.01
CA LYS A 31 8.61 5.85 18.72
C LYS A 31 7.89 5.62 20.05
N THR A 32 7.63 4.37 20.43
CA THR A 32 6.89 4.08 21.67
C THR A 32 7.80 4.34 22.87
N VAL A 33 7.61 5.49 23.51
CA VAL A 33 8.26 5.86 24.78
C VAL A 33 7.38 5.34 25.91
N ILE A 34 7.94 4.47 26.76
CA ILE A 34 7.27 4.01 27.98
C ILE A 34 7.50 5.06 29.05
N GLN A 35 6.40 5.56 29.61
CA GLN A 35 6.41 6.45 30.76
C GLN A 35 5.89 5.69 31.97
N THR A 36 6.62 5.74 33.07
CA THR A 36 6.18 5.16 34.35
C THR A 36 6.43 6.16 35.47
N ASN A 37 5.60 6.07 36.51
CA ASN A 37 5.77 6.84 37.73
C ASN A 37 6.30 5.91 38.81
N VAL A 38 7.39 6.32 39.46
CA VAL A 38 7.92 5.63 40.63
C VAL A 38 7.87 6.55 41.84
N SER A 39 7.70 5.97 43.02
CA SER A 39 7.72 6.69 44.29
C SER A 39 9.08 6.51 44.95
N GLY A 40 9.66 7.60 45.44
CA GLY A 40 10.93 7.61 46.17
C GLY A 40 10.95 8.71 47.22
N SER A 41 12.07 8.85 47.92
CA SER A 41 12.28 9.97 48.84
C SER A 41 12.80 11.20 48.09
N ASN A 42 12.44 12.39 48.56
CA ASN A 42 12.99 13.64 48.08
C ASN A 42 14.53 13.67 48.29
N PRO A 43 15.33 13.91 47.24
CA PRO A 43 16.79 13.92 47.33
C PRO A 43 17.36 15.07 48.18
N GLU A 44 16.58 16.13 48.41
CA GLU A 44 16.97 17.31 49.18
C GLU A 44 16.51 17.24 50.64
N PHE A 45 15.41 16.52 50.91
CA PHE A 45 14.85 16.34 52.25
C PHE A 45 14.49 14.86 52.52
N PRO A 46 15.35 14.12 53.27
CA PRO A 46 15.08 12.74 53.63
C PRO A 46 13.71 12.57 54.32
N TYR A 47 13.05 11.44 54.10
CA TYR A 47 11.73 11.07 54.65
C TYR A 47 10.51 11.82 54.10
N ASN A 48 10.67 12.66 53.06
CA ASN A 48 9.53 13.24 52.33
C ASN A 48 9.25 12.43 51.05
N PRO A 49 8.05 11.81 50.87
CA PRO A 49 7.74 11.06 49.66
C PRO A 49 7.60 11.99 48.44
N GLN A 50 8.21 11.59 47.31
CA GLN A 50 8.16 12.29 46.04
C GLN A 50 7.94 11.30 44.89
N HIS A 51 7.18 11.72 43.87
CA HIS A 51 6.95 10.94 42.66
C HIS A 51 7.88 11.41 41.54
N PHE A 52 8.51 10.45 40.86
CA PHE A 52 9.39 10.69 39.72
C PHE A 52 8.77 10.11 38.45
N LYS A 53 8.78 10.93 37.38
CA LYS A 53 8.40 10.48 36.04
C LYS A 53 9.64 9.92 35.36
N ILE A 54 9.67 8.62 35.13
CA ILE A 54 10.74 7.96 34.36
C ILE A 54 10.21 7.73 32.95
N GLN A 55 11.02 8.07 31.95
CA GLN A 55 10.74 7.80 30.55
C GLN A 55 11.87 6.91 30.01
N GLY A 56 11.50 5.85 29.29
CA GLY A 56 12.45 4.93 28.68
C GLY A 56 11.93 4.42 27.35
N THR A 57 12.84 3.98 26.50
CA THR A 57 12.53 3.24 25.28
C THR A 57 12.86 1.77 25.51
N THR A 58 12.00 0.85 25.08
CA THR A 58 12.27 -0.59 25.14
C THR A 58 13.28 -1.06 24.10
N PHE A 59 13.70 -0.19 23.18
CA PHE A 59 14.59 -0.52 22.08
C PHE A 59 16.04 -0.64 22.54
N ASN A 60 16.63 -1.83 22.34
CA ASN A 60 18.06 -2.04 22.48
C ASN A 60 18.80 -1.65 21.19
N TYR A 61 20.10 -1.39 21.26
CA TYR A 61 20.91 -0.99 20.10
C TYR A 61 20.94 -2.06 18.99
N ALA A 62 20.93 -3.33 19.38
CA ALA A 62 20.84 -4.47 18.44
C ALA A 62 19.50 -4.51 17.69
N ASP A 63 18.40 -4.16 18.36
CA ASP A 63 17.06 -4.09 17.75
C ASP A 63 16.99 -2.97 16.69
N ASP A 64 17.71 -1.86 16.88
CA ASP A 64 17.75 -0.77 15.90
C ASP A 64 18.43 -1.18 14.58
N SER A 65 19.47 -2.02 14.63
CA SER A 65 20.15 -2.52 13.43
C SER A 65 19.25 -3.46 12.62
N GLN A 66 18.61 -4.42 13.27
CA GLN A 66 17.67 -5.34 12.62
C GLN A 66 16.46 -4.59 12.04
N LEU A 67 15.95 -3.61 12.77
CA LEU A 67 14.83 -2.78 12.32
C LEU A 67 15.18 -1.96 11.08
N ARG A 68 16.39 -1.39 11.01
CA ARG A 68 16.89 -0.67 9.83
C ARG A 68 17.00 -1.59 8.62
N TYR A 69 17.53 -2.80 8.81
CA TYR A 69 17.65 -3.78 7.75
C TYR A 69 16.28 -4.21 7.20
N GLN A 70 15.33 -4.53 8.10
CA GLN A 70 13.95 -4.84 7.72
C GLN A 70 13.29 -3.69 6.95
N LYS A 71 13.47 -2.46 7.43
CA LYS A 71 12.94 -1.28 6.74
C LYS A 71 13.51 -1.13 5.33
N LYS A 72 14.81 -1.38 5.16
CA LYS A 72 15.47 -1.33 3.84
C LYS A 72 14.86 -2.34 2.87
N ILE A 73 14.64 -3.58 3.31
CA ILE A 73 13.99 -4.62 2.48
C ILE A 73 12.58 -4.19 2.06
N LEU A 74 11.81 -3.61 2.99
CA LEU A 74 10.45 -3.13 2.67
C LEU A 74 10.47 -1.95 1.69
N GLU A 75 11.44 -1.03 1.82
CA GLU A 75 11.64 0.07 0.87
C GLU A 75 12.04 -0.45 -0.52
N GLU A 76 12.93 -1.42 -0.61
CA GLU A 76 13.32 -2.06 -1.87
C GLU A 76 12.12 -2.76 -2.54
N ARG A 77 11.33 -3.52 -1.76
CA ARG A 77 10.10 -4.17 -2.27
C ARG A 77 9.09 -3.15 -2.76
N LYS A 78 8.89 -2.07 -2.01
CA LYS A 78 8.00 -0.97 -2.41
C LYS A 78 8.48 -0.34 -3.73
N SER A 79 9.77 -0.06 -3.86
CA SER A 79 10.35 0.52 -5.08
C SER A 79 10.13 -0.37 -6.31
N GLN A 80 10.30 -1.70 -6.17
CA GLN A 80 10.03 -2.64 -7.24
C GLN A 80 8.55 -2.63 -7.67
N ALA A 81 7.63 -2.59 -6.70
CA ALA A 81 6.20 -2.51 -6.98
C ALA A 81 5.81 -1.18 -7.64
N GLU A 82 6.42 -0.06 -7.23
CA GLU A 82 6.23 1.25 -7.85
C GLU A 82 6.73 1.30 -9.29
N GLN A 83 7.88 0.69 -9.58
CA GLN A 83 8.38 0.58 -10.96
C GLN A 83 7.42 -0.20 -11.84
N LEU A 84 6.90 -1.33 -11.36
CA LEU A 84 5.89 -2.10 -12.08
C LEU A 84 4.64 -1.26 -12.33
N LYS A 85 4.17 -0.54 -11.31
CA LYS A 85 3.03 0.37 -11.41
C LYS A 85 3.22 1.41 -12.53
N ILE A 86 4.37 2.10 -12.54
CA ILE A 86 4.70 3.11 -13.55
C ILE A 86 4.72 2.48 -14.95
N ASN A 87 5.38 1.34 -15.12
CA ASN A 87 5.45 0.66 -16.42
C ASN A 87 4.05 0.32 -16.97
N VAL A 88 3.12 -0.10 -16.11
CA VAL A 88 1.75 -0.38 -16.52
C VAL A 88 0.95 0.88 -16.80
N GLU A 89 1.14 1.96 -16.03
CA GLU A 89 0.51 3.26 -16.30
C GLU A 89 0.97 3.86 -17.64
N GLU A 90 2.28 3.79 -17.93
CA GLU A 90 2.84 4.18 -19.22
C GLU A 90 2.23 3.37 -20.37
N TRP A 91 2.13 2.05 -20.19
CA TRP A 91 1.45 1.20 -21.15
C TRP A 91 -0.04 1.55 -21.29
N LEU A 92 -0.75 1.85 -20.20
CA LEU A 92 -2.15 2.23 -20.22
C LEU A 92 -2.37 3.51 -21.05
N ASN A 93 -1.43 4.46 -20.99
CA ASN A 93 -1.47 5.69 -21.78
C ASN A 93 -1.36 5.44 -23.29
N THR A 94 -0.78 4.33 -23.73
CA THR A 94 -0.73 3.94 -25.16
C THR A 94 -2.06 3.39 -25.70
N ILE A 95 -3.00 3.07 -24.81
CA ILE A 95 -4.27 2.42 -25.16
C ILE A 95 -5.31 3.46 -25.57
N PRO A 96 -6.21 3.18 -26.54
CA PRO A 96 -7.30 4.08 -26.88
C PRO A 96 -8.21 4.43 -25.68
N PRO A 97 -8.70 5.69 -25.56
CA PRO A 97 -9.48 6.13 -24.39
C PRO A 97 -10.72 5.29 -24.07
N ARG A 98 -11.39 4.74 -25.10
CA ARG A 98 -12.55 3.85 -24.92
C ARG A 98 -12.16 2.58 -24.15
N MET A 99 -11.01 1.99 -24.47
CA MET A 99 -10.54 0.77 -23.84
C MET A 99 -9.97 1.04 -22.44
N GLN A 100 -9.30 2.18 -22.23
CA GLN A 100 -8.91 2.62 -20.88
C GLN A 100 -10.11 2.68 -19.93
N ARG A 101 -11.25 3.22 -20.39
CA ARG A 101 -12.49 3.26 -19.59
C ARG A 101 -13.02 1.86 -19.27
N ILE A 102 -13.01 0.94 -20.25
CA ILE A 102 -13.45 -0.45 -20.04
C ILE A 102 -12.55 -1.14 -19.01
N ILE A 103 -11.22 -1.01 -19.13
CA ILE A 103 -10.25 -1.57 -18.18
C ILE A 103 -10.50 -0.99 -16.79
N LYS A 104 -10.64 0.33 -16.67
CA LYS A 104 -10.93 0.99 -15.38
C LYS A 104 -12.18 0.40 -14.71
N TYR A 105 -13.30 0.35 -15.42
CA TYR A 105 -14.55 -0.12 -14.82
C TYR A 105 -14.57 -1.63 -14.57
N LYS A 106 -13.98 -2.44 -15.46
CA LYS A 106 -14.04 -3.90 -15.35
C LYS A 106 -13.00 -4.47 -14.40
N VAL A 107 -11.78 -3.93 -14.45
CA VAL A 107 -10.59 -4.49 -13.81
C VAL A 107 -10.28 -3.75 -12.51
N PHE A 108 -10.29 -2.41 -12.51
CA PHE A 108 -10.00 -1.65 -11.28
C PHE A 108 -11.21 -1.47 -10.36
N GLU A 109 -12.41 -1.33 -10.91
CA GLU A 109 -13.66 -1.20 -10.12
C GLU A 109 -14.43 -2.53 -10.03
N GLU A 110 -13.91 -3.62 -10.61
CA GLU A 110 -14.50 -4.97 -10.60
C GLU A 110 -15.98 -5.09 -11.04
N LEU A 111 -16.51 -4.10 -11.77
CA LEU A 111 -17.93 -4.04 -12.13
C LEU A 111 -18.34 -5.19 -13.07
N THR A 112 -19.64 -5.52 -13.07
CA THR A 112 -20.20 -6.49 -14.03
C THR A 112 -20.20 -5.90 -15.43
N TRP A 113 -20.11 -6.75 -16.47
CA TRP A 113 -20.14 -6.29 -17.86
C TRP A 113 -21.40 -5.46 -18.19
N GLN A 114 -22.53 -5.78 -17.55
CA GLN A 114 -23.77 -5.01 -17.66
C GLN A 114 -23.63 -3.59 -17.08
N GLN A 115 -23.03 -3.46 -15.90
CA GLN A 115 -22.75 -2.16 -15.28
C GLN A 115 -21.73 -1.35 -16.10
N VAL A 116 -20.68 -2.01 -16.62
CA VAL A 116 -19.70 -1.37 -17.51
C VAL A 116 -20.39 -0.84 -18.77
N ALA A 117 -21.24 -1.64 -19.41
CA ALA A 117 -22.01 -1.23 -20.59
C ALA A 117 -22.91 -0.01 -20.29
N GLY A 118 -23.57 -0.01 -19.13
CA GLY A 118 -24.33 1.12 -18.62
C GLY A 118 -23.50 2.40 -18.48
N LYS A 119 -22.30 2.32 -17.89
CA LYS A 119 -21.38 3.46 -17.75
C LYS A 119 -20.76 3.92 -19.08
N MET A 120 -20.59 3.01 -20.05
CA MET A 120 -20.03 3.33 -21.36
C MET A 120 -21.04 4.06 -22.27
N GLY A 121 -22.34 3.79 -22.10
CA GLY A 121 -23.41 4.41 -22.88
C GLY A 121 -23.39 4.05 -24.37
N ARG A 122 -24.11 4.83 -25.20
CA ARG A 122 -24.15 4.69 -26.68
C ARG A 122 -24.68 3.34 -27.20
N ARG A 123 -25.74 2.78 -26.59
CA ARG A 123 -26.31 1.46 -26.95
C ARG A 123 -25.29 0.31 -26.87
N ALA A 124 -24.24 0.46 -26.07
CA ALA A 124 -23.30 -0.62 -25.82
C ALA A 124 -24.03 -1.76 -25.07
N THR A 125 -23.98 -2.97 -25.63
CA THR A 125 -24.48 -4.17 -24.97
C THR A 125 -23.37 -4.81 -24.14
N GLU A 126 -23.76 -5.56 -23.11
CA GLU A 126 -22.84 -6.34 -22.28
C GLU A 126 -21.86 -7.16 -23.13
N GLU A 127 -22.42 -7.92 -24.07
CA GLU A 127 -21.66 -8.83 -24.93
C GLU A 127 -20.74 -8.07 -25.90
N GLY A 128 -21.18 -6.90 -26.38
CA GLY A 128 -20.37 -6.03 -27.23
C GLY A 128 -19.11 -5.54 -26.50
N VAL A 129 -19.27 -5.04 -25.28
CA VAL A 129 -18.15 -4.55 -24.46
C VAL A 129 -17.18 -5.69 -24.10
N ARG A 130 -17.71 -6.87 -23.75
CA ARG A 130 -16.89 -8.06 -23.47
C ARG A 130 -16.08 -8.50 -24.69
N LYS A 131 -16.69 -8.51 -25.88
CA LYS A 131 -16.01 -8.85 -27.15
C LYS A 131 -14.97 -7.80 -27.53
N GLU A 132 -15.27 -6.51 -27.36
CA GLU A 132 -14.30 -5.42 -27.57
C GLU A 132 -13.06 -5.61 -26.69
N PHE A 133 -13.26 -5.89 -25.40
CA PHE A 133 -12.16 -6.16 -24.46
C PHE A 133 -11.35 -7.37 -24.89
N ASN A 134 -11.97 -8.52 -25.15
CA ASN A 134 -11.25 -9.72 -25.54
C ASN A 134 -10.45 -9.53 -26.84
N ARG A 135 -11.05 -8.93 -27.87
CA ARG A 135 -10.36 -8.66 -29.15
C ARG A 135 -9.16 -7.73 -28.99
N PHE A 136 -9.19 -6.82 -28.02
CA PHE A 136 -8.06 -5.93 -27.76
C PHE A 136 -6.84 -6.70 -27.22
N PHE A 137 -7.06 -7.70 -26.36
CA PHE A 137 -6.00 -8.57 -25.85
C PHE A 137 -5.62 -9.69 -26.83
N GLU A 138 -6.51 -10.11 -27.73
CA GLU A 138 -6.18 -11.11 -28.78
C GLU A 138 -5.34 -10.51 -29.92
N LYS A 139 -5.55 -9.24 -30.25
CA LYS A 139 -4.82 -8.56 -31.34
C LYS A 139 -3.40 -8.12 -30.96
N LYS A 140 -2.96 -8.30 -29.72
CA LYS A 140 -1.78 -7.62 -29.16
C LYS A 140 -0.97 -8.55 -28.26
#